data_AF-A0A822E124-F1
#
_entry.id   AF-A0A822E124-F1
#
_cell.length_a   1.000
_cell.length_b   1.000
_cell.length_c   1.000
_cell.angle_alpha   90.00
_cell.angle_beta   90.00
_cell.angle_gamma   90.00
#
_symmetry.space_group_name_H-M   'P 1'
#
loop_
_entity.id
_entity.type
_entity.pdbx_description
1 polymer ?
#
loop_
_entity_poly.entity_id
_entity_poly.type
_entity_poly.pdbx_seq_one_letter_code
_entity_poly.pdbx_strand_id
1 'polypeptide(L)'
;MSGLIPTALSANDDYRMPQYGIGFTNIVQRPTKAGSDITKDEITAGAEVLMQKIKMYRPKIVAFNGRGIYEVYAGNKHFHYGKQPELFPGTDTNTYF
;
A
#
# COMPACT_ATOMS: atom_id res chain seq x y z
N MET A 1 0.69 -19.60 8.97
CA MET A 1 1.04 -18.16 9.02
C MET A 1 2.18 -17.90 8.06
N SER A 2 2.34 -16.67 7.55
CA SER A 2 3.36 -16.32 6.54
C SER A 2 4.80 -16.25 7.07
N GLY A 3 4.99 -16.11 8.39
CA GLY A 3 6.32 -15.95 8.99
C GLY A 3 6.90 -14.53 8.88
N LEU A 4 6.11 -13.53 8.49
CA LEU A 4 6.58 -12.13 8.38
C LEU A 4 7.01 -11.51 9.72
N ILE A 5 6.41 -11.95 10.81
CA ILE A 5 6.73 -11.54 12.18
C ILE A 5 6.82 -12.78 13.08
N PRO A 6 7.67 -12.77 14.12
CA PRO A 6 7.92 -13.95 14.95
C PRO A 6 6.76 -14.29 15.89
N THR A 7 5.88 -13.33 16.18
CA THR A 7 4.75 -13.48 17.10
C THR A 7 3.49 -12.86 16.52
N ALA A 8 2.33 -13.48 16.76
CA ALA A 8 1.05 -12.91 16.38
C ALA A 8 0.78 -11.62 17.16
N LEU A 9 0.24 -10.61 16.47
CA LEU A 9 -0.11 -9.30 17.01
C LEU A 9 -1.58 -9.00 16.71
N SER A 10 -2.21 -8.21 17.57
CA SER A 10 -3.57 -7.70 17.36
C SER A 10 -3.55 -6.32 16.68
N ALA A 11 -4.72 -5.82 16.29
CA ALA A 11 -4.82 -4.44 15.78
C ALA A 11 -4.37 -3.38 16.80
N ASN A 12 -4.49 -3.66 18.11
CA ASN A 12 -4.03 -2.75 19.17
C ASN A 12 -2.49 -2.68 19.27
N ASP A 13 -1.77 -3.58 18.60
CA ASP A 13 -0.31 -3.67 18.60
C ASP A 13 0.33 -3.05 17.34
N ASP A 14 -0.46 -2.45 16.44
CA ASP A 14 0.01 -1.97 15.14
C ASP A 14 1.17 -0.96 15.22
N TYR A 15 1.18 -0.14 16.28
CA TYR A 15 2.26 0.81 16.59
C TYR A 15 3.63 0.14 16.79
N ARG A 16 3.67 -1.18 17.03
CA ARG A 16 4.91 -1.96 17.17
C ARG A 16 5.45 -2.44 15.84
N MET A 17 4.66 -2.41 14.76
CA MET A 17 5.06 -2.93 13.44
C MET A 17 6.33 -2.28 12.85
N PRO A 18 6.61 -0.98 13.08
CA PRO A 18 7.88 -0.39 12.67
C PRO A 18 9.12 -1.08 13.26
N GLN A 19 9.01 -1.74 14.43
CA GLN A 19 10.11 -2.53 15.03
C GLN A 19 10.47 -3.74 14.17
N TYR A 20 9.54 -4.25 13.36
CA TYR A 20 9.76 -5.32 12.37
C TYR A 20 10.03 -4.77 10.97
N GLY A 21 10.23 -3.46 10.81
CA GLY A 21 10.47 -2.81 9.52
C GLY A 21 9.23 -2.70 8.62
N ILE A 22 8.02 -2.82 9.20
CA ILE A 22 6.75 -2.76 8.47
C ILE A 22 5.99 -1.49 8.90
N GLY A 23 5.62 -0.67 7.92
CA GLY A 23 4.77 0.50 8.12
C GLY A 23 3.42 0.34 7.42
N PHE A 24 2.41 1.07 7.90
CA PHE A 24 1.08 1.09 7.29
C PHE A 24 0.72 2.49 6.80
N THR A 25 -0.03 2.54 5.71
CA THR A 25 -0.69 3.75 5.27
C THR A 25 -1.91 3.38 4.42
N ASN A 26 -2.85 4.31 4.28
CA ASN A 26 -4.05 4.13 3.46
C ASN A 26 -4.06 5.16 2.33
N ILE A 27 -4.64 4.76 1.20
CA ILE A 27 -4.85 5.68 0.06
C ILE A 27 -5.90 6.73 0.40
N VAL A 28 -6.99 6.36 1.07
CA VAL A 28 -8.05 7.27 1.52
C VAL A 28 -8.08 7.28 3.05
N GLN A 29 -8.07 8.47 3.64
CA GLN A 29 -8.08 8.64 5.10
C GLN A 29 -9.49 8.59 5.70
N ARG A 30 -10.52 8.94 4.92
CA ARG A 30 -11.91 8.95 5.37
C ARG A 30 -12.35 7.51 5.67
N PRO A 31 -12.89 7.22 6.86
CA PRO A 31 -13.45 5.90 7.15
C PRO A 31 -14.72 5.64 6.34
N THR A 32 -14.86 4.43 5.83
CA THR A 32 -16.06 3.93 5.14
C THR A 32 -16.51 2.60 5.72
N LYS A 33 -17.77 2.21 5.48
CA LYS A 33 -18.27 0.88 5.89
C LYS A 33 -17.69 -0.22 5.01
N ALA A 34 -17.55 0.06 3.72
CA ALA A 34 -16.93 -0.84 2.75
C ALA A 34 -15.99 -0.09 1.78
N GLY A 35 -15.08 -0.84 1.17
CA GLY A 35 -14.22 -0.30 0.10
C GLY A 35 -15.00 0.14 -1.15
N SER A 36 -16.20 -0.40 -1.36
CA SER A 36 -17.13 0.02 -2.42
C SER A 36 -17.71 1.41 -2.21
N ASP A 37 -17.66 1.94 -0.99
CA ASP A 37 -18.16 3.29 -0.66
C ASP A 37 -17.10 4.38 -0.89
N ILE A 38 -15.93 3.99 -1.41
CA ILE A 38 -14.84 4.90 -1.78
C ILE A 38 -14.98 5.21 -3.26
N THR A 39 -15.09 6.50 -3.58
CA THR A 39 -15.22 6.95 -4.96
C THR A 39 -13.87 6.92 -5.69
N LYS A 40 -13.89 6.86 -7.03
CA LYS A 40 -12.66 6.94 -7.83
C LYS A 40 -11.89 8.24 -7.63
N ASP A 41 -12.59 9.34 -7.40
CA ASP A 41 -11.99 10.66 -7.18
C ASP A 41 -11.23 10.68 -5.84
N GLU A 42 -11.79 10.07 -4.80
CA GLU A 42 -11.10 9.91 -3.52
C GLU A 42 -9.84 9.05 -3.65
N ILE A 43 -9.92 7.94 -4.41
CA ILE A 43 -8.75 7.09 -4.66
C ILE A 43 -7.68 7.87 -5.46
N THR A 44 -8.08 8.63 -6.47
CA THR A 44 -7.15 9.41 -7.32
C THR A 44 -6.45 10.50 -6.51
N ALA A 45 -7.20 11.30 -5.75
CA ALA A 45 -6.62 12.32 -4.87
C ALA A 45 -5.73 11.69 -3.78
N GLY A 46 -6.16 10.55 -3.22
CA GLY A 46 -5.39 9.77 -2.26
C GLY A 46 -4.09 9.20 -2.83
N ALA A 47 -4.09 8.80 -4.10
CA ALA A 47 -2.94 8.24 -4.80
C ALA A 47 -1.80 9.25 -4.86
N GLU A 48 -2.07 10.52 -5.16
CA GLU A 48 -1.05 11.57 -5.20
C GLU A 48 -0.33 11.73 -3.85
N VAL A 49 -1.11 11.76 -2.76
CA VAL A 49 -0.58 11.85 -1.39
C VAL A 49 0.22 10.59 -1.03
N LEU A 50 -0.27 9.41 -1.41
CA LEU A 50 0.44 8.14 -1.22
C LEU A 50 1.78 8.13 -1.97
N MET A 51 1.80 8.61 -3.22
CA MET A 51 3.01 8.69 -4.03
C MET A 51 4.06 9.61 -3.39
N GLN A 52 3.64 10.75 -2.83
CA GLN A 52 4.53 11.64 -2.10
C GLN A 52 5.13 10.97 -0.86
N LYS A 53 4.31 10.25 -0.07
CA LYS A 53 4.80 9.50 1.09
C LYS A 53 5.83 8.45 0.70
N ILE A 54 5.57 7.66 -0.36
CA ILE A 54 6.52 6.63 -0.81
C ILE A 54 7.84 7.25 -1.25
N LYS A 55 7.80 8.36 -2.00
CA LYS A 55 9.02 9.08 -2.41
C LYS A 55 9.78 9.68 -1.22
N MET A 56 9.07 10.13 -0.19
CA MET A 56 9.66 10.70 1.02
C MET A 56 10.32 9.62 1.91
N TYR A 57 9.60 8.54 2.20
CA TYR A 57 10.07 7.49 3.13
C TYR A 57 10.94 6.42 2.48
N ARG A 58 10.88 6.27 1.15
CA ARG A 58 11.66 5.32 0.35
C ARG A 58 11.75 3.91 0.95
N PRO A 59 10.60 3.24 1.21
CA PRO A 59 10.62 1.88 1.74
C PRO A 59 11.27 0.92 0.73
N LYS A 60 11.80 -0.21 1.19
CA LYS A 60 12.36 -1.23 0.28
C LYS A 60 11.28 -1.86 -0.61
N ILE A 61 10.07 -1.99 -0.07
CA ILE A 61 8.92 -2.65 -0.69
C ILE A 61 7.65 -1.83 -0.37
N VAL A 62 6.80 -1.63 -1.38
CA VAL A 62 5.39 -1.24 -1.21
C VAL A 62 4.53 -2.43 -1.63
N ALA A 63 3.69 -2.90 -0.72
CA ALA A 63 2.71 -3.95 -0.97
C ALA A 63 1.30 -3.35 -0.98
N PHE A 64 0.65 -3.38 -2.14
CA PHE A 64 -0.71 -2.85 -2.32
C PHE A 64 -1.74 -3.87 -1.85
N ASN A 65 -2.36 -3.61 -0.69
CA ASN A 65 -3.42 -4.46 -0.15
C ASN A 65 -4.80 -4.10 -0.74
N GLY A 66 -5.01 -4.39 -2.02
CA GLY A 66 -6.32 -4.23 -2.66
C GLY A 66 -6.26 -3.88 -4.15
N ARG A 67 -7.06 -4.58 -4.96
CA ARG A 67 -7.02 -4.49 -6.44
C ARG A 67 -7.33 -3.10 -6.97
N GLY A 68 -8.40 -2.47 -6.48
CA GLY A 68 -8.81 -1.15 -6.97
C GLY A 68 -7.78 -0.05 -6.71
N ILE A 69 -7.04 -0.15 -5.61
CA ILE A 69 -5.95 0.77 -5.25
C ILE A 69 -4.81 0.61 -6.24
N TYR A 70 -4.43 -0.63 -6.52
CA TYR A 70 -3.37 -0.92 -7.47
C TYR A 70 -3.75 -0.57 -8.91
N GLU A 71 -5.01 -0.78 -9.33
CA GLU A 71 -5.51 -0.37 -10.65
C GLU A 71 -5.35 1.14 -10.89
N VAL A 72 -5.63 1.96 -9.87
CA VAL A 72 -5.44 3.43 -9.97
C VAL A 72 -3.95 3.78 -10.05
N TYR A 73 -3.09 3.13 -9.26
CA TYR A 73 -1.65 3.33 -9.34
C TYR A 73 -1.06 2.89 -10.69
N ALA A 74 -1.40 1.70 -11.16
CA ALA A 74 -0.88 1.11 -12.40
C ALA A 74 -1.47 1.77 -13.65
N GLY A 75 -2.58 2.51 -13.52
CA GLY A 75 -3.30 3.12 -14.64
C GLY A 75 -3.93 2.11 -15.61
N ASN A 76 -3.97 0.82 -15.25
CA ASN A 76 -4.51 -0.26 -16.07
C ASN A 76 -4.95 -1.45 -15.21
N LYS A 77 -5.63 -2.42 -15.84
CA LYS A 77 -6.18 -3.62 -15.17
C LYS A 77 -5.40 -4.91 -15.44
N HIS A 78 -4.30 -4.81 -16.19
CA HIS A 78 -3.49 -5.92 -16.67
C HIS A 78 -2.20 -6.01 -15.86
N PHE A 79 -2.30 -6.63 -14.69
CA PHE A 79 -1.18 -6.94 -13.82
C PHE A 79 -1.32 -8.34 -13.23
N HIS A 80 -0.21 -8.86 -12.73
CA HIS A 80 -0.14 -10.15 -12.07
C HIS A 80 -0.04 -9.96 -10.55
N TYR A 81 -0.41 -10.98 -9.80
CA TYR A 81 -0.13 -11.01 -8.37
C TYR A 81 1.38 -11.19 -8.12
N GLY A 82 1.87 -10.64 -7.02
CA GLY A 82 3.25 -10.66 -6.59
C GLY A 82 4.05 -9.44 -7.04
N LYS A 83 5.35 -9.67 -7.25
CA LYS A 83 6.31 -8.63 -7.61
C LYS A 83 6.02 -8.07 -8.99
N GLN A 84 5.99 -6.76 -9.09
CA GLN A 84 5.80 -6.03 -10.34
C GLN A 84 7.17 -5.78 -11.00
N PRO A 85 7.25 -5.75 -12.35
CA PRO A 85 8.52 -5.62 -13.05
C PRO A 85 9.18 -4.26 -12.83
N GLU A 86 8.39 -3.20 -12.68
CA GLU A 86 8.88 -1.84 -12.49
C GLU A 86 9.08 -1.50 -11.01
N LEU A 87 10.13 -0.72 -10.75
CA LEU A 87 10.30 -0.02 -9.47
C LEU A 87 9.30 1.12 -9.36
N PHE A 88 9.00 1.51 -8.13
CA PHE A 88 8.15 2.66 -7.88
C PHE A 88 8.79 3.94 -8.47
N PRO A 89 8.07 4.73 -9.30
CA PRO A 89 8.65 5.84 -10.06
C PRO A 89 9.46 6.84 -9.22
N GLY A 90 10.71 7.06 -9.63
CA GLY A 90 11.63 7.99 -8.96
C GLY A 90 12.27 7.44 -7.67
N THR A 91 12.16 6.14 -7.41
CA THR A 91 12.74 5.49 -6.23
C THR A 91 13.38 4.14 -6.59
N ASP A 92 14.04 3.53 -5.61
CA ASP A 92 14.57 2.16 -5.61
C ASP A 92 13.62 1.15 -4.93
N THR A 93 12.35 1.55 -4.74
CA THR A 93 11.32 0.76 -4.05
C THR A 93 10.76 -0.32 -4.96
N ASN A 94 10.70 -1.57 -4.49
CA ASN A 94 9.98 -2.64 -5.21
C ASN A 94 8.47 -2.53 -4.99
N THR A 95 7.68 -2.87 -6.00
CA THR A 95 6.20 -2.86 -5.90
C THR A 95 5.64 -4.28 -5.93
N TYR A 96 4.68 -4.57 -5.06
CA TYR A 96 3.96 -5.83 -4.99
C TYR A 96 2.44 -5.59 -4.96
N PHE A 97 1.68 -6.45 -5.62
CA PHE A 97 0.22 -6.49 -5.57
C PHE A 97 -0.29 -7.92 -5.31
#